data_AF-A0A376FXL4-F1
#
_entry.id   AF-A0A376FXL4-F1
#
_cell.length_a   1.000
_cell.length_b   1.000
_cell.length_c   1.000
_cell.angle_alpha   90.00
_cell.angle_beta   90.00
_cell.angle_gamma   90.00
#
_symmetry.space_group_name_H-M   'P 1'
#
loop_
_entity.id
_entity.type
_entity.pdbx_description
1 polymer ?
#
loop_
_entity_poly.entity_id
_entity_poly.type
_entity_poly.pdbx_seq_one_letter_code
_entity_poly.pdbx_strand_id
1 'polypeptide(L)' 'MRYILINEQLAIDLGIIEKKHYYRTGEKKVIFKEDILTVWKDYKNGIIKDDQFEYIDTKKALKLIEKWTQ' A
#
# COMPACT_ATOMS: atom_id res chain seq x y z
N MET A 1 13.37 -4.62 5.14
CA MET A 1 11.93 -4.38 5.30
C MET A 1 11.43 -3.61 4.09
N ARG A 2 10.46 -4.14 3.34
CA ARG A 2 9.88 -3.47 2.16
C ARG A 2 8.49 -2.94 2.47
N TYR A 3 8.08 -1.95 1.71
CA TYR A 3 6.78 -1.34 1.77
C TYR A 3 6.10 -1.50 0.42
N ILE A 4 4.79 -1.49 0.44
CA ILE A 4 3.95 -1.53 -0.74
C ILE A 4 3.29 -0.17 -0.89
N LEU A 5 3.43 0.40 -2.07
CA LEU A 5 2.75 1.61 -2.50
C LEU A 5 1.66 1.20 -3.52
N ILE A 6 0.41 1.44 -3.18
CA ILE A 6 -0.74 1.10 -4.02
C ILE A 6 -1.71 2.28 -4.05
N ASN A 7 -2.56 2.35 -5.06
CA ASN A 7 -3.67 3.28 -5.06
C ASN A 7 -4.62 2.98 -3.87
N GLU A 8 -5.01 4.01 -3.13
CA GLU A 8 -5.84 3.87 -1.93
C GLU A 8 -7.21 3.28 -2.24
N GLN A 9 -7.89 3.80 -3.27
CA GLN A 9 -9.20 3.32 -3.68
C GLN A 9 -9.12 1.87 -4.15
N LEU A 10 -8.09 1.53 -4.93
CA LEU A 10 -7.87 0.16 -5.39
C LEU A 10 -7.64 -0.78 -4.21
N ALA A 11 -6.87 -0.38 -3.20
CA ALA A 11 -6.65 -1.20 -2.01
C ALA A 11 -7.93 -1.41 -1.19
N ILE A 12 -8.83 -0.42 -1.16
CA ILE A 12 -10.15 -0.53 -0.52
C ILE A 12 -11.06 -1.47 -1.34
N ASP A 13 -11.11 -1.28 -2.66
CA ASP A 13 -11.96 -2.08 -3.56
C ASP A 13 -11.55 -3.55 -3.58
N LEU A 14 -10.25 -3.83 -3.43
CA LEU A 14 -9.70 -5.18 -3.31
C LEU A 14 -9.81 -5.77 -1.89
N GLY A 15 -10.30 -4.99 -0.91
CA GLY A 15 -10.47 -5.45 0.48
C GLY A 15 -9.17 -5.61 1.26
N ILE A 16 -8.05 -5.06 0.76
CA ILE A 16 -6.74 -5.11 1.41
C ILE A 16 -6.75 -4.28 2.68
N ILE A 17 -7.37 -3.11 2.60
CA ILE A 17 -7.54 -2.17 3.70
C ILE A 17 -9.01 -1.77 3.79
N GLU A 18 -9.48 -1.49 5.00
CA GLU A 18 -10.85 -1.00 5.20
C GLU A 18 -10.98 0.46 4.75
N LYS A 19 -12.19 0.87 4.33
CA LYS A 19 -12.50 2.27 3.98
C LYS A 19 -12.18 3.26 5.11
N LYS A 20 -12.19 2.81 6.36
CA LYS A 20 -11.74 3.57 7.53
C LYS A 20 -10.45 2.96 8.07
N HIS A 21 -9.34 3.20 7.38
CA HIS A 21 -8.02 2.72 7.82
C HIS A 21 -7.18 3.83 8.47
N TYR A 22 -6.20 3.44 9.27
CA TYR A 22 -5.21 4.34 9.89
C TYR A 22 -3.90 4.44 9.10
N TYR A 23 -3.83 3.84 7.91
CA TYR A 23 -2.63 3.90 7.08
C TYR A 23 -2.39 5.31 6.57
N ARG A 24 -1.11 5.63 6.32
CA ARG A 24 -0.70 6.91 5.76
C ARG A 24 -1.07 6.95 4.29
N THR A 25 -1.84 7.96 3.92
CA THR A 25 -2.29 8.20 2.55
C THR A 25 -1.89 9.59 2.08
N GLY A 26 -1.69 9.69 0.77
CA GLY A 26 -1.43 10.94 0.09
C GLY A 26 -1.39 10.73 -1.41
N GLU A 27 -1.79 11.77 -2.16
CA GLU A 27 -1.84 11.71 -3.62
C GLU A 27 -2.64 10.50 -4.17
N LYS A 28 -3.72 10.11 -3.48
CA LYS A 28 -4.56 8.92 -3.76
C LYS A 28 -3.83 7.58 -3.67
N LYS A 29 -2.68 7.54 -2.98
CA LYS A 29 -1.90 6.34 -2.71
C LYS A 29 -1.85 6.08 -1.21
N VAL A 30 -1.64 4.83 -0.87
CA VAL A 30 -1.45 4.35 0.50
C VAL A 30 -0.14 3.59 0.59
N ILE A 31 0.55 3.75 1.72
CA ILE A 31 1.79 3.02 2.02
C ILE A 31 1.56 2.15 3.24
N PHE A 32 1.93 0.88 3.14
CA PHE A 32 1.97 -0.04 4.27
C PHE A 32 3.11 -1.05 4.13
N LYS A 33 3.41 -1.76 5.23
CA LYS A 33 4.50 -2.73 5.27
C LYS A 33 4.13 -3.97 4.45
N GLU A 34 5.09 -4.54 3.73
CA GLU A 34 4.89 -5.78 2.96
C GLU A 34 4.41 -6.94 3.85
N ASP A 35 4.80 -6.95 5.13
CA ASP A 35 4.40 -7.95 6.14
C ASP A 35 2.89 -7.99 6.45
N ILE A 36 2.07 -7.14 5.84
CA ILE A 36 0.62 -7.30 5.88
C ILE A 36 0.27 -8.54 5.05
N LEU A 37 0.17 -9.69 5.74
CA LEU A 37 -0.21 -11.02 5.25
C LEU A 37 -1.35 -11.00 4.21
N THR A 38 -2.29 -10.05 4.32
CA THR A 38 -3.43 -9.85 3.42
C THR A 38 -2.98 -9.60 1.97
N VAL A 39 -2.03 -8.69 1.74
CA VAL A 39 -1.61 -8.33 0.38
C VAL A 39 -0.88 -9.46 -0.32
N TRP A 40 -0.04 -10.16 0.43
CA TRP A 40 0.71 -11.27 -0.12
C TRP A 40 -0.20 -12.46 -0.47
N LYS A 41 -1.24 -12.69 0.33
CA LYS A 41 -2.27 -13.70 0.07
C LYS A 41 -3.09 -13.37 -1.17
N ASP A 42 -3.51 -12.11 -1.32
CA ASP A 42 -4.34 -11.67 -2.45
C ASP A 42 -3.54 -11.59 -3.76
N TYR A 43 -2.27 -11.18 -3.69
CA TYR A 43 -1.34 -11.30 -4.82
C TYR A 43 -1.18 -12.76 -5.27
N LYS A 44 -0.96 -13.69 -4.34
CA LYS A 44 -0.88 -15.12 -4.67
C LYS A 44 -2.16 -15.72 -5.24
N ASN A 45 -3.31 -15.20 -4.83
CA ASN A 45 -4.61 -15.62 -5.34
C ASN A 45 -4.95 -14.97 -6.70
N GLY A 46 -4.07 -14.10 -7.24
CA GLY A 46 -4.29 -13.40 -8.51
C GLY A 46 -5.32 -12.27 -8.43
N ILE A 47 -5.72 -11.88 -7.22
CA ILE A 47 -6.64 -10.75 -6.98
C ILE A 47 -5.91 -9.44 -7.25
N ILE A 48 -4.64 -9.37 -6.85
CA ILE A 48 -3.74 -8.24 -7.11
C ILE A 48 -2.72 -8.67 -8.16
N LYS A 49 -2.47 -7.82 -9.15
CA LYS A 49 -1.44 -8.00 -10.17
C LYS A 49 -0.20 -7.14 -9.87
N ASP A 50 0.97 -7.55 -10.36
CA ASP A 50 2.25 -6.83 -10.17
C ASP A 50 2.21 -5.37 -10.62
N ASP A 51 1.40 -5.03 -11.63
CA ASP A 51 1.29 -3.66 -12.15
C ASP A 51 0.41 -2.74 -11.28
N GLN A 52 -0.30 -3.31 -10.30
CA GLN A 52 -1.23 -2.58 -9.45
C GLN A 52 -0.57 -1.98 -8.22
N PHE A 53 0.67 -2.38 -7.89
CA PHE A 53 1.39 -1.87 -6.73
C PHE A 53 2.90 -1.79 -6.99
N GLU A 54 3.59 -0.98 -6.19
CA GLU A 54 5.04 -0.81 -6.28
C GLU A 54 5.69 -1.20 -4.96
N TYR A 55 6.73 -2.02 -5.03
CA TYR A 55 7.62 -2.24 -3.89
C TYR A 55 8.57 -1.06 -3.73
N ILE A 56 8.53 -0.44 -2.55
CA ILE A 56 9.43 0.64 -2.18
C ILE A 56 10.25 0.27 -0.94
N ASP A 57 11.49 0.76 -0.90
CA ASP A 57 12.34 0.62 0.27
C ASP A 57 11.91 1.57 1.40
N THR A 58 12.43 1.32 2.61
CA THR A 58 12.11 2.10 3.81
C THR A 58 12.44 3.58 3.66
N LYS A 59 13.55 3.95 3.00
CA LYS A 59 13.94 5.36 2.85
C LYS A 59 12.96 6.09 1.94
N LYS A 60 12.55 5.46 0.83
CA LYS A 60 11.55 6.01 -0.09
C LYS A 60 10.18 6.12 0.58
N ALA A 61 9.77 5.11 1.34
CA ALA A 61 8.51 5.13 2.09
C ALA A 61 8.46 6.29 3.10
N LEU A 62 9.50 6.46 3.92
CA LEU A 62 9.57 7.55 4.90
C LEU A 62 9.51 8.92 4.23
N LYS A 63 10.28 9.15 3.16
CA LYS A 63 10.24 10.41 2.40
C LYS A 63 8.86 10.73 1.84
N LEU A 64 8.12 9.74 1.35
CA LEU A 64 6.75 9.94 0.85
C LEU A 64 5.79 10.29 1.99
N ILE A 65 5.88 9.57 3.12
CA ILE A 65 5.05 9.85 4.30
C ILE A 65 5.30 11.26 4.84
N GLU A 66 6.58 11.68 4.92
CA GLU A 66 6.95 13.04 5.33
C GLU A 66 6.33 14.08 4.40
N LYS A 67 6.42 13.88 3.08
CA LYS A 67 5.81 14.78 2.08
C LYS A 67 4.29 14.89 2.19
N TRP A 68 3.60 13.81 2.54
CA TRP A 68 2.14 13.79 2.66
C TRP A 68 1.64 14.39 3.98
N THR A 69 2.52 14.55 4.96
CA THR A 69 2.18 15.09 6.29
C THR A 69 2.52 16.60 6.40
N GLN A 70 3.13 17.20 5.38
CA GLN A 70 3.34 18.64 5.23
C GLN A 70 2.15 19.33 4.56
#